data_AF-A0A8D0H360-F1
#
_entry.id   AF-A0A8D0H360-F1
#
_cell.length_a   1.000
_cell.length_b   1.000
_cell.length_c   1.000
_cell.angle_alpha   90.00
_cell.angle_beta   90.00
_cell.angle_gamma   90.00
#
_symmetry.space_group_name_H-M   'P 1'
#
loop_
_entity.id
_entity.type
_entity.pdbx_description
1 polymer ?
#
loop_
_entity_poly.entity_id
_entity_poly.type
_entity_poly.pdbx_seq_one_letter_code
_entity_poly.pdbx_strand_id
1 'polypeptide(L)'
;MDHARSAISNLFSGVPLSYTRFSLARHMDGENSHVEMKLAAEDEEGGENGMVDGVLPHVERPRSNGRKQWCMIVGAILLFIIGFLIGYLSYRGRVQLPPPTPQENIPPSALIDDEYTEPEPEPTLDWGDLKKLLTDKLSITFQDKIRRTSYPSYEAGSDGDENLAYDIHEQFSSFKLDKVWNDEHYVRVQVQGSSPNVVSMETSTAVMTELERPTAYVAYSGKGTAVD
;
A
#
# COMPACT_ATOMS: atom_id res chain seq x y z
N MET A 1 -24.16 1.10 36.08
CA MET A 1 -23.50 2.22 35.35
C MET A 1 -22.84 1.69 34.07
N ASP A 2 -23.45 0.69 33.43
CA ASP A 2 -22.75 -0.18 32.47
C ASP A 2 -23.26 0.03 31.03
N HIS A 3 -24.43 0.65 30.88
CA HIS A 3 -25.01 1.00 29.59
C HIS A 3 -24.24 2.09 28.84
N ALA A 4 -23.72 3.09 29.55
CA ALA A 4 -22.93 4.17 28.93
C ALA A 4 -21.56 3.68 28.44
N ARG A 5 -20.97 2.68 29.13
CA ARG A 5 -19.68 2.09 28.74
C ARG A 5 -19.81 1.13 27.56
N SER A 6 -20.91 0.39 27.47
CA SER A 6 -21.21 -0.48 26.32
C SER A 6 -21.39 0.32 25.02
N ALA A 7 -22.15 1.42 25.07
CA ALA A 7 -22.40 2.27 23.90
C ALA A 7 -21.13 2.90 23.31
N ILE A 8 -20.16 3.27 24.17
CA ILE A 8 -18.88 3.85 23.72
C ILE A 8 -17.97 2.76 23.15
N SER A 9 -17.95 1.55 23.73
CA SER A 9 -17.11 0.46 23.20
C SER A 9 -17.51 0.03 21.78
N ASN A 10 -18.81 -0.01 21.46
CA ASN A 10 -19.31 -0.30 20.12
C ASN A 10 -19.00 0.79 19.09
N LEU A 11 -18.71 2.02 19.53
CA LEU A 11 -18.34 3.12 18.63
C LEU A 11 -16.86 3.05 18.20
N PHE A 12 -16.00 2.44 19.02
CA PHE A 12 -14.54 2.46 18.82
C PHE A 12 -13.93 1.09 18.51
N SER A 13 -14.66 -0.02 18.69
CA SER A 13 -14.15 -1.37 18.37
C SER A 13 -14.38 -1.80 16.92
N GLY A 14 -14.92 -0.92 16.06
CA GLY A 14 -15.30 -1.22 14.69
C GLY A 14 -14.59 -0.36 13.65
N VAL A 15 -13.38 0.13 13.91
CA VAL A 15 -12.58 0.83 12.89
C VAL A 15 -12.08 -0.21 11.89
N PRO A 16 -12.61 -0.27 10.65
CA PRO A 16 -11.94 -1.06 9.62
C PRO A 16 -10.59 -0.40 9.32
N LEU A 17 -9.52 -1.18 9.31
CA LEU A 17 -8.20 -0.78 8.81
C LEU A 17 -8.21 -0.47 7.29
N SER A 18 -9.38 -0.42 6.66
CA SER A 18 -9.61 -0.13 5.25
C SER A 18 -10.62 1.02 5.12
N TYR A 19 -10.17 2.15 4.61
CA TYR A 19 -11.03 3.30 4.29
C TYR A 19 -11.99 2.92 3.15
N THR A 20 -13.29 2.99 3.39
CA THR A 20 -14.32 2.79 2.36
C THR A 20 -15.12 4.09 2.21
N ARG A 21 -15.16 4.62 0.98
CA ARG A 21 -15.89 5.86 0.62
C ARG A 21 -17.41 5.74 0.70
N PHE A 22 -17.94 4.52 0.84
CA PHE A 22 -19.37 4.29 1.04
C PHE A 22 -19.65 4.23 2.53
N SER A 23 -20.39 5.23 3.03
CA SER A 23 -20.92 5.20 4.39
C SER A 23 -21.86 4.00 4.53
N LEU A 24 -21.35 2.90 5.07
CA LEU A 24 -22.13 1.84 5.69
C LEU A 24 -22.71 2.40 6.99
N ALA A 25 -23.59 3.39 6.88
CA ALA A 25 -24.43 3.79 7.98
C ALA A 25 -25.32 2.58 8.30
N ARG A 26 -25.13 2.03 9.49
CA ARG A 26 -26.04 1.02 10.05
C ARG A 26 -27.37 1.75 10.30
N HIS A 27 -28.23 1.78 9.29
CA HIS A 27 -29.60 2.28 9.43
C HIS A 27 -30.28 1.39 10.48
N MET A 28 -30.35 1.88 11.71
CA MET A 28 -31.10 1.29 12.82
C MET A 28 -32.49 1.91 12.85
N ASP A 29 -33.22 1.86 11.74
CA ASP A 29 -34.66 2.08 11.74
C ASP A 29 -35.28 1.02 10.84
N GLY A 30 -35.91 0.06 11.49
CA GLY A 30 -36.69 -0.97 10.82
C GLY A 30 -37.91 -0.32 10.21
N GLU A 31 -38.03 -0.45 8.89
CA GLU A 31 -39.24 -0.75 8.13
C GLU A 31 -38.91 -0.62 6.63
N ASN A 32 -38.90 -1.76 5.95
CA ASN A 32 -39.22 -1.93 4.53
C ASN A 32 -38.29 -1.27 3.49
N SER A 33 -37.11 -1.83 3.28
CA SER A 33 -36.56 -1.88 1.91
C SER A 33 -35.96 -3.26 1.64
N HIS A 34 -36.78 -4.08 1.00
CA HIS A 34 -36.37 -5.38 0.49
C HIS A 34 -35.58 -5.15 -0.80
N VAL A 35 -34.27 -4.95 -0.67
CA VAL A 35 -33.36 -4.97 -1.82
C VAL A 35 -32.85 -6.40 -1.94
N GLU A 36 -33.60 -7.24 -2.66
CA GLU A 36 -33.08 -8.54 -3.10
C GLU A 36 -31.96 -8.30 -4.09
N MET A 37 -30.73 -8.50 -3.62
CA MET A 37 -29.56 -8.61 -4.49
C MET A 37 -29.75 -9.88 -5.31
N LYS A 38 -30.16 -9.74 -6.58
CA LYS A 38 -30.10 -10.83 -7.56
C LYS A 38 -28.64 -11.21 -7.76
N LEU A 39 -28.17 -12.15 -6.95
CA LEU A 39 -27.05 -12.99 -7.29
C LEU A 39 -27.50 -13.80 -8.51
N ALA A 40 -26.77 -13.68 -9.63
CA ALA A 40 -26.96 -14.56 -10.76
C ALA A 40 -26.52 -15.97 -10.34
N ALA A 41 -27.42 -16.69 -9.69
CA ALA A 41 -27.35 -18.12 -9.53
C ALA A 41 -27.91 -18.75 -10.81
N GLU A 42 -27.07 -19.55 -11.45
CA GLU A 42 -27.37 -20.68 -12.34
C GLU A 42 -28.77 -20.73 -12.96
N ASP A 43 -28.87 -20.32 -14.23
CA ASP A 43 -29.80 -20.94 -15.18
C ASP A 43 -28.94 -21.74 -16.18
N GLU A 44 -28.69 -23.01 -15.88
CA GLU A 44 -28.21 -23.99 -16.86
C GLU A 44 -29.25 -25.11 -16.97
N GLU A 45 -30.11 -25.02 -17.99
CA GLU A 45 -30.73 -26.21 -18.60
C GLU A 45 -31.05 -25.96 -20.08
N GLY A 46 -30.28 -26.62 -20.94
CA GLY A 46 -30.75 -27.06 -22.27
C GLY A 46 -30.11 -26.41 -23.49
N GLY A 47 -29.14 -27.09 -24.11
CA GLY A 47 -28.92 -27.00 -25.57
C GLY A 47 -27.48 -26.88 -26.08
N GLU A 48 -26.67 -27.90 -25.84
CA GLU A 48 -25.74 -28.54 -26.80
C GLU A 48 -25.15 -27.68 -27.95
N ASN A 49 -23.85 -27.35 -27.87
CA ASN A 49 -22.78 -27.71 -28.83
C ASN A 49 -21.61 -26.71 -28.80
N GLY A 50 -20.40 -27.20 -28.45
CA GLY A 50 -19.15 -26.50 -28.74
C GLY A 50 -18.12 -26.53 -27.62
N MET A 51 -17.41 -27.65 -27.51
CA MET A 51 -16.27 -27.86 -26.62
C MET A 51 -15.17 -26.80 -26.82
N VAL A 52 -14.93 -25.95 -25.81
CA VAL A 52 -13.65 -25.27 -25.60
C VAL A 52 -13.28 -25.43 -24.13
N ASP A 53 -12.16 -26.13 -23.93
CA ASP A 53 -11.59 -26.58 -22.67
C ASP A 53 -11.43 -25.43 -21.66
N GLY A 54 -11.81 -25.70 -20.41
CA GLY A 54 -11.93 -24.71 -19.35
C GLY A 54 -10.59 -24.14 -18.91
N VAL A 55 -10.42 -22.83 -19.10
CA VAL A 55 -9.41 -22.05 -18.37
C VAL A 55 -9.92 -21.86 -16.95
N LEU A 56 -9.62 -22.83 -16.08
CA LEU A 56 -9.68 -22.65 -14.64
C LEU A 56 -8.73 -21.49 -14.26
N PRO A 57 -9.14 -20.54 -13.41
CA PRO A 57 -8.21 -19.56 -12.88
C PRO A 57 -7.15 -20.31 -12.06
N HIS A 58 -5.93 -20.37 -12.59
CA HIS A 58 -4.79 -20.90 -11.89
C HIS A 58 -4.49 -20.00 -10.70
N VAL A 59 -4.85 -20.44 -9.50
CA VAL A 59 -4.34 -19.87 -8.25
C VAL A 59 -2.84 -20.15 -8.23
N GLU A 60 -2.04 -19.13 -8.55
CA GLU A 60 -0.59 -19.21 -8.37
C GLU A 60 -0.30 -19.47 -6.88
N ARG A 61 0.29 -20.63 -6.62
CA ARG A 61 0.75 -21.00 -5.28
C ARG A 61 1.84 -20.02 -4.85
N PRO A 62 1.89 -19.61 -3.55
CA PRO A 62 2.91 -18.70 -3.07
C PRO A 62 4.30 -19.27 -3.34
N ARG A 63 5.06 -18.49 -4.12
CA ARG A 63 6.42 -18.77 -4.56
C ARG A 63 7.32 -19.11 -3.35
N SER A 64 8.04 -20.21 -3.50
CA SER A 64 8.77 -20.98 -2.49
C SER A 64 9.61 -20.21 -1.47
N ASN A 65 9.57 -20.70 -0.23
CA ASN A 65 10.17 -20.23 1.02
C ASN A 65 11.71 -20.34 1.11
N GLY A 66 12.43 -20.46 -0.01
CA GLY A 66 13.88 -20.76 -0.03
C GLY A 66 14.76 -19.62 0.49
N ARG A 67 14.34 -18.35 0.30
CA ARG A 67 15.06 -17.17 0.82
C ARG A 67 15.07 -17.13 2.36
N LYS A 68 13.98 -17.53 3.01
CA LYS A 68 13.90 -17.54 4.48
C LYS A 68 14.81 -18.61 5.08
N GLN A 69 14.90 -19.78 4.46
CA GLN A 69 15.78 -20.86 4.91
C GLN A 69 17.26 -20.50 4.76
N TRP A 70 17.65 -19.86 3.65
CA TRP A 70 19.02 -19.38 3.45
C TRP A 70 19.42 -18.32 4.47
N CYS A 71 18.55 -17.33 4.75
CA CYS A 71 18.81 -16.32 5.78
C CYS A 71 18.98 -16.94 7.18
N MET A 72 18.21 -17.97 7.53
CA MET A 72 18.35 -18.66 8.83
C MET A 72 19.69 -19.39 8.94
N ILE A 73 20.15 -20.05 7.87
CA ILE A 73 21.45 -20.74 7.84
C ILE A 73 22.59 -19.72 7.98
N VAL A 74 22.52 -18.61 7.24
CA VAL A 74 23.53 -17.53 7.32
C VAL A 74 23.56 -16.91 8.73
N GLY A 75 22.40 -16.66 9.34
CA GLY A 75 22.31 -16.16 10.71
C GLY A 75 22.94 -17.11 11.75
N ALA A 76 22.68 -18.41 11.63
CA ALA A 76 23.27 -19.42 12.52
C ALA A 76 24.80 -19.49 12.39
N ILE A 77 25.34 -19.41 11.16
CA ILE A 77 26.79 -19.38 10.92
C ILE A 77 27.42 -18.13 11.51
N LEU A 78 26.79 -16.95 11.36
CA LEU A 78 27.28 -15.70 11.95
C LEU A 78 27.36 -15.78 13.47
N LEU A 79 26.31 -16.27 14.13
CA LEU A 79 26.31 -16.44 15.59
C LEU A 79 27.39 -17.43 16.05
N PHE A 80 27.60 -18.51 15.31
CA PHE A 80 28.66 -19.47 15.59
C PHE A 80 30.06 -18.85 15.48
N ILE A 81 30.31 -18.05 14.43
CA ILE A 81 31.58 -17.35 14.24
C ILE A 81 31.82 -16.33 15.36
N ILE A 82 30.81 -15.54 15.73
CA ILE A 82 30.91 -14.56 16.83
C ILE A 82 31.25 -15.28 18.15
N GLY A 83 30.54 -16.36 18.48
CA GLY A 83 30.81 -17.17 19.67
C GLY A 83 32.20 -17.80 19.65
N PHE A 84 32.63 -18.31 18.49
CA PHE A 84 33.96 -18.88 18.32
C PHE A 84 35.07 -17.83 18.50
N LEU A 85 34.91 -16.62 17.95
CA LEU A 85 35.87 -15.53 18.15
C LEU A 85 35.95 -15.13 19.62
N ILE A 86 34.81 -14.94 20.30
CA ILE A 86 34.78 -14.59 21.73
C ILE A 86 35.45 -15.69 22.57
N GLY A 87 35.17 -16.96 22.28
CA GLY A 87 35.80 -18.10 22.95
C GLY A 87 37.30 -18.17 22.68
N TYR A 88 37.74 -17.91 21.45
CA TYR A 88 39.14 -17.90 21.07
C TYR A 88 39.93 -16.76 21.73
N LEU A 89 39.37 -15.56 21.78
CA LEU A 89 39.96 -14.43 22.52
C LEU A 89 40.03 -14.71 24.02
N SER A 90 38.99 -15.31 24.60
CA SER A 90 38.96 -15.68 26.03
C SER A 90 39.98 -16.77 26.37
N TYR A 91 40.24 -17.69 25.44
CA TYR A 91 41.27 -18.73 25.59
C TYR A 91 42.69 -18.13 25.52
N ARG A 92 42.97 -17.24 24.55
CA ARG A 92 44.27 -16.54 24.49
C ARG A 92 44.49 -15.58 25.65
N GLY A 93 43.44 -14.96 26.18
CA GLY A 93 43.53 -14.05 27.34
C GLY A 93 44.00 -14.74 28.63
N ARG A 94 43.87 -16.08 28.73
CA ARG A 94 44.38 -16.85 29.88
C ARG A 94 45.78 -17.43 29.70
N VAL A 95 46.39 -17.29 28.52
CA VAL A 95 47.72 -17.85 28.22
C VAL A 95 48.85 -16.81 28.44
N GLN A 96 48.52 -15.58 28.80
CA GLN A 96 49.51 -14.58 29.23
C GLN A 96 49.12 -13.96 30.57
N LEU A 97 49.42 -14.66 31.65
CA LEU A 97 49.58 -14.00 32.95
C LEU A 97 50.73 -14.67 33.72
N PRO A 98 51.94 -14.07 33.72
CA PRO A 98 52.90 -14.34 34.80
C PRO A 98 52.38 -13.72 36.12
N PRO A 99 52.79 -14.26 37.28
CA PRO A 99 52.18 -13.95 38.58
C PRO A 99 52.37 -12.49 39.01
N PRO A 100 51.41 -11.91 39.77
CA PRO A 100 51.45 -10.50 40.17
C PRO A 100 52.40 -10.24 41.34
N THR A 101 53.31 -9.28 41.17
CA THR A 101 54.03 -8.62 42.27
C THR A 101 53.21 -7.42 42.79
N PRO A 102 53.16 -7.18 44.13
CA PRO A 102 52.29 -6.18 44.72
C PRO A 102 53.01 -4.87 45.00
N GLN A 103 52.47 -3.72 44.55
CA GLN A 103 52.73 -2.42 45.17
C GLN A 103 51.51 -1.49 45.08
N GLU A 104 50.85 -1.35 46.22
CA GLU A 104 50.60 -0.10 46.95
C GLU A 104 50.81 1.22 46.17
N ASN A 105 49.73 1.98 45.99
CA ASN A 105 49.45 3.18 46.79
C ASN A 105 48.33 4.03 46.14
N ILE A 106 47.21 4.13 46.86
CA ILE A 106 46.14 5.09 46.63
C ILE A 106 46.59 6.43 47.24
N PRO A 107 46.24 7.56 46.60
CA PRO A 107 45.75 8.69 47.39
C PRO A 107 44.34 9.12 46.95
N PRO A 108 43.49 9.53 47.91
CA PRO A 108 42.07 9.83 47.69
C PRO A 108 41.85 11.30 47.30
N SER A 109 40.66 11.56 46.77
CA SER A 109 40.03 12.88 46.59
C SER A 109 40.52 13.72 45.41
N ALA A 110 39.89 13.50 44.26
CA ALA A 110 39.39 14.61 43.45
C ALA A 110 37.86 14.55 43.56
N LEU A 111 37.28 15.58 44.17
CA LEU A 111 35.85 15.82 44.19
C LEU A 111 35.38 15.85 42.74
N ILE A 112 34.56 14.87 42.35
CA ILE A 112 33.79 14.96 41.12
C ILE A 112 32.72 16.01 41.47
N ASP A 113 32.97 17.23 41.03
CA ASP A 113 31.95 18.26 40.96
C ASP A 113 30.98 17.79 39.88
N ASP A 114 29.94 17.08 40.30
CA ASP A 114 28.82 16.69 39.45
C ASP A 114 28.03 17.98 39.15
N GLU A 115 28.62 18.88 38.36
CA GLU A 115 27.88 19.96 37.73
C GLU A 115 26.89 19.28 36.77
N TYR A 116 25.68 19.06 37.28
CA TYR A 116 24.50 18.73 36.49
C TYR A 116 24.34 19.83 35.45
N THR A 117 24.98 19.65 34.30
CA THR A 117 24.70 20.44 33.11
C THR A 117 23.27 20.07 32.73
N GLU A 118 22.33 20.94 33.10
CA GLU A 118 20.95 20.86 32.66
C GLU A 118 20.95 20.71 31.14
N PRO A 119 20.27 19.69 30.57
CA PRO A 119 20.28 19.50 29.13
C PRO A 119 19.75 20.77 28.47
N GLU A 120 20.55 21.36 27.60
CA GLU A 120 20.18 22.54 26.82
C GLU A 120 18.80 22.29 26.19
N PRO A 121 17.81 23.17 26.40
CA PRO A 121 16.46 22.90 25.95
C PRO A 121 16.47 22.70 24.43
N GLU A 122 15.94 21.56 23.98
CA GLU A 122 15.84 21.28 22.55
C GLU A 122 15.09 22.43 21.86
N PRO A 123 15.63 22.99 20.77
CA PRO A 123 15.02 24.13 20.11
C PRO A 123 13.61 23.75 19.63
N THR A 124 12.59 24.37 20.22
CA THR A 124 11.19 24.15 19.85
C THR A 124 10.84 25.01 18.65
N LEU A 125 10.36 24.39 17.57
CA LEU A 125 9.82 25.08 16.41
C LEU A 125 8.42 25.63 16.72
N ASP A 126 8.22 26.94 16.55
CA ASP A 126 6.87 27.52 16.61
C ASP A 126 6.16 27.39 15.24
N TRP A 127 4.85 27.61 15.23
CA TRP A 127 4.04 27.65 14.02
C TRP A 127 4.58 28.63 12.97
N GLY A 128 5.09 29.79 13.41
CA GLY A 128 5.71 30.77 12.52
C GLY A 128 6.90 30.19 11.74
N ASP A 129 7.74 29.42 12.43
CA ASP A 129 8.92 28.77 11.85
C ASP A 129 8.53 27.64 10.89
N LEU A 130 7.54 26.81 11.28
CA LEU A 130 7.02 25.74 10.42
C LEU A 130 6.43 26.29 9.12
N LYS A 131 5.63 27.36 9.22
CA LYS A 131 5.04 28.02 8.05
C LYS A 131 6.12 28.57 7.12
N LYS A 132 7.15 29.21 7.68
CA LYS A 132 8.27 29.74 6.90
C LYS A 132 9.04 28.60 6.21
N LEU A 133 9.36 27.54 6.93
CA LEU A 133 10.09 26.38 6.40
C LEU A 133 9.30 25.68 5.29
N LEU A 134 7.99 25.47 5.48
CA LEU A 134 7.14 24.88 4.45
C LEU A 134 7.06 25.78 3.21
N THR A 135 6.91 27.09 3.39
CA THR A 135 6.86 28.04 2.28
C THR A 135 8.15 28.01 1.45
N ASP A 136 9.30 27.96 2.12
CA ASP A 136 10.61 27.83 1.47
C ASP A 136 10.71 26.53 0.67
N LYS A 137 10.29 25.39 1.25
CA LYS A 137 10.30 24.09 0.57
C LYS A 137 9.32 24.00 -0.61
N LEU A 138 8.21 24.73 -0.56
CA LEU A 138 7.21 24.80 -1.64
C LEU A 138 7.59 25.77 -2.77
N SER A 139 8.67 26.56 -2.63
CA SER A 139 9.15 27.51 -3.65
C SER A 139 9.74 26.82 -4.91
N ILE A 140 9.70 25.49 -4.96
CA ILE A 140 10.13 24.69 -6.11
C ILE A 140 9.04 24.60 -7.19
N THR A 141 9.43 24.16 -8.38
CA THR A 141 8.49 23.96 -9.50
C THR A 141 8.09 22.48 -9.61
N PHE A 142 6.80 22.20 -9.78
CA PHE A 142 6.25 20.84 -9.92
C PHE A 142 6.10 20.36 -11.37
N GLN A 143 6.42 21.22 -12.35
CA GLN A 143 6.18 20.98 -13.78
C GLN A 143 6.86 19.72 -14.31
N ASP A 144 8.09 19.44 -13.90
CA ASP A 144 8.81 18.24 -14.38
C ASP A 144 8.14 16.94 -13.90
N LYS A 145 7.67 16.93 -12.64
CA LYS A 145 6.90 15.80 -12.10
C LYS A 145 5.59 15.64 -12.84
N ILE A 146 4.82 16.73 -13.02
CA ILE A 146 3.55 16.72 -13.74
C ILE A 146 3.74 16.17 -15.15
N ARG A 147 4.72 16.71 -15.90
CA ARG A 147 5.00 16.30 -17.27
C ARG A 147 5.38 14.82 -17.37
N ARG A 148 6.20 14.32 -16.46
CA ARG A 148 6.58 12.90 -16.40
C ARG A 148 5.36 12.01 -16.13
N THR A 149 4.47 12.43 -15.24
CA THR A 149 3.23 11.69 -14.92
C THR A 149 2.10 11.91 -15.93
N SER A 150 2.30 12.69 -16.99
CA SER A 150 1.26 12.95 -18.01
C SER A 150 1.38 12.09 -19.27
N TYR A 151 2.47 11.34 -19.44
CA TYR A 151 2.75 10.53 -20.65
C TYR A 151 3.33 9.18 -20.20
N PRO A 152 2.51 8.16 -19.87
CA PRO A 152 1.54 7.49 -20.76
C PRO A 152 0.07 7.52 -20.29
N SER A 153 -0.82 6.74 -20.94
CA SER A 153 -2.19 6.48 -20.44
C SER A 153 -2.15 5.63 -19.17
N TYR A 154 -2.85 6.06 -18.13
CA TYR A 154 -2.99 5.37 -16.85
C TYR A 154 -4.46 4.96 -16.64
N GLU A 155 -5.00 4.18 -17.57
CA GLU A 155 -6.34 3.62 -17.40
C GLU A 155 -6.34 2.69 -16.19
N ALA A 156 -7.39 2.75 -15.37
CA ALA A 156 -7.45 2.01 -14.11
C ALA A 156 -7.27 0.51 -14.33
N GLY A 157 -6.29 -0.09 -13.65
CA GLY A 157 -5.97 -1.51 -13.79
C GLY A 157 -5.16 -1.87 -15.05
N SER A 158 -4.66 -0.89 -15.80
CA SER A 158 -3.68 -1.12 -16.87
C SER A 158 -2.27 -1.26 -16.33
N ASP A 159 -1.35 -1.84 -17.13
CA ASP A 159 0.08 -1.90 -16.80
C ASP A 159 0.67 -0.50 -16.53
N GLY A 160 0.15 0.54 -17.20
CA GLY A 160 0.59 1.92 -16.98
C GLY A 160 0.27 2.40 -15.56
N ASP A 161 -0.96 2.17 -15.12
CA ASP A 161 -1.45 2.49 -13.77
C ASP A 161 -0.66 1.72 -12.70
N GLU A 162 -0.44 0.42 -12.90
CA GLU A 162 0.33 -0.40 -11.96
C GLU A 162 1.80 0.06 -11.85
N ASN A 163 2.45 0.36 -12.99
CA ASN A 163 3.81 0.89 -12.98
C ASN A 163 3.89 2.24 -12.26
N LEU A 164 2.90 3.12 -12.43
CA LEU A 164 2.85 4.39 -11.70
C LEU A 164 2.69 4.17 -10.19
N ALA A 165 1.87 3.20 -9.78
CA ALA A 165 1.72 2.85 -8.38
C ALA A 165 3.04 2.37 -7.76
N TYR A 166 3.81 1.52 -8.46
CA TYR A 166 5.16 1.11 -8.02
C TYR A 166 6.13 2.30 -7.94
N ASP A 167 6.16 3.17 -8.95
CA ASP A 167 7.01 4.39 -8.96
C ASP A 167 6.71 5.32 -7.77
N ILE A 168 5.43 5.45 -7.38
CA ILE A 168 5.01 6.24 -6.22
C ILE A 168 5.42 5.54 -4.92
N HIS A 169 5.21 4.23 -4.83
CA HIS A 169 5.59 3.44 -3.65
C HIS A 169 7.09 3.52 -3.38
N GLU A 170 7.93 3.42 -4.42
CA GLU A 170 9.38 3.56 -4.29
C GLU A 170 9.77 4.97 -3.85
N GLN A 171 9.15 6.01 -4.42
CA GLN A 171 9.39 7.39 -4.00
C GLN A 171 9.03 7.61 -2.53
N PHE A 172 7.88 7.12 -2.07
CA PHE A 172 7.46 7.22 -0.67
C PHE A 172 8.42 6.48 0.26
N SER A 173 8.89 5.31 -0.16
CA SER A 173 9.92 4.55 0.57
C SER A 173 11.24 5.31 0.64
N SER A 174 11.63 5.98 -0.44
CA SER A 174 12.85 6.79 -0.52
C SER A 174 12.82 8.03 0.40
N PHE A 175 11.63 8.57 0.67
CA PHE A 175 11.43 9.69 1.59
C PHE A 175 11.52 9.29 3.07
N LYS A 176 11.71 7.99 3.35
CA LYS A 176 11.80 7.44 4.72
C LYS A 176 10.57 7.76 5.56
N LEU A 177 9.40 7.71 4.94
CA LEU A 177 8.13 7.77 5.67
C LEU A 177 8.03 6.58 6.63
N ASP A 178 7.32 6.75 7.75
CA ASP A 178 7.25 5.73 8.80
C ASP A 178 6.69 4.39 8.29
N LYS A 179 5.69 4.45 7.40
CA LYS A 179 5.05 3.27 6.79
C LYS A 179 4.62 3.57 5.35
N VAL A 180 4.83 2.61 4.47
CA VAL A 180 4.38 2.61 3.08
C VAL A 180 3.77 1.24 2.78
N TRP A 181 2.56 1.21 2.22
CA TRP A 181 1.84 -0.03 1.90
C TRP A 181 0.95 0.16 0.67
N ASN A 182 0.55 -0.95 0.05
CA ASN A 182 -0.40 -0.97 -1.06
C ASN A 182 -1.78 -1.42 -0.55
N ASP A 183 -2.82 -0.91 -1.20
CA ASP A 183 -4.21 -1.32 -0.98
C ASP A 183 -4.80 -1.73 -2.33
N GLU A 184 -5.19 -2.99 -2.45
CA GLU A 184 -5.54 -3.63 -3.72
C GLU A 184 -7.01 -4.07 -3.71
N HIS A 185 -7.73 -3.77 -4.79
CA HIS A 185 -9.16 -4.06 -4.91
C HIS A 185 -9.50 -4.63 -6.28
N TYR A 186 -10.32 -5.68 -6.30
CA TYR A 186 -10.87 -6.24 -7.53
C TYR A 186 -12.25 -5.63 -7.80
N VAL A 187 -12.33 -4.78 -8.81
CA VAL A 187 -13.56 -4.08 -9.20
C VAL A 187 -13.89 -4.33 -10.67
N ARG A 188 -15.17 -4.30 -11.02
CA ARG A 188 -15.62 -4.40 -12.41
C ARG A 188 -15.70 -2.99 -13.01
N VAL A 189 -14.86 -2.72 -14.00
CA VAL A 189 -14.89 -1.49 -14.80
C VAL A 189 -15.35 -1.81 -16.23
N GLN A 190 -16.06 -0.89 -16.86
CA GLN A 190 -16.40 -0.99 -18.28
C GLN A 190 -15.32 -0.32 -19.10
N VAL A 191 -14.83 -1.01 -20.13
CA VAL A 191 -13.90 -0.49 -21.13
C VAL A 191 -14.56 -0.48 -22.52
N GLN A 192 -13.92 0.18 -23.48
CA GLN A 192 -14.34 0.10 -24.88
C GLN A 192 -14.29 -1.35 -25.37
N GLY A 193 -15.35 -1.79 -26.06
CA GLY A 193 -15.39 -3.12 -26.66
C GLY A 193 -14.49 -3.23 -27.89
N SER A 194 -14.36 -4.44 -28.42
CA SER A 194 -13.63 -4.70 -29.68
C SER A 194 -14.27 -4.02 -30.89
N SER A 195 -15.60 -3.85 -30.87
CA SER A 195 -16.33 -3.05 -31.84
C SER A 195 -16.35 -1.58 -31.42
N PRO A 196 -15.91 -0.64 -32.28
CA PRO A 196 -15.95 0.79 -31.96
C PRO A 196 -17.39 1.30 -31.86
N ASN A 197 -17.59 2.33 -31.04
CA ASN A 197 -18.86 3.05 -30.99
C ASN A 197 -19.03 3.87 -32.28
N VAL A 198 -20.26 3.96 -32.79
CA VAL A 198 -20.56 4.68 -34.03
C VAL A 198 -21.86 5.47 -33.86
N VAL A 199 -21.84 6.71 -34.33
CA VAL A 199 -23.02 7.57 -34.46
C VAL A 199 -23.35 7.66 -35.95
N SER A 200 -24.58 7.34 -36.33
CA SER A 200 -25.05 7.34 -37.72
C SER A 200 -26.40 8.05 -37.81
N MET A 201 -26.72 8.56 -39.01
CA MET A 201 -27.99 9.21 -39.31
C MET A 201 -28.68 8.53 -40.50
N GLU A 202 -29.97 8.26 -40.35
CA GLU A 202 -30.79 7.80 -41.47
C GLU A 202 -31.11 8.98 -42.39
N THR A 203 -30.74 8.87 -43.65
CA THR A 203 -31.14 9.87 -44.66
C THR A 203 -32.44 9.42 -45.34
N SER A 204 -33.17 10.37 -45.95
CA SER A 204 -34.42 10.16 -46.70
C SER A 204 -34.37 9.09 -47.81
N THR A 205 -33.17 8.61 -48.16
CA THR A 205 -32.92 7.49 -49.08
C THR A 205 -32.84 6.12 -48.42
N ALA A 206 -33.16 5.99 -47.12
CA ALA A 206 -33.02 4.77 -46.30
C ALA A 206 -31.58 4.22 -46.25
N VAL A 207 -30.59 5.10 -46.42
CA VAL A 207 -29.18 4.77 -46.28
C VAL A 207 -28.67 5.36 -44.96
N MET A 208 -28.12 4.51 -44.10
CA MET A 208 -27.41 4.94 -42.89
C MET A 208 -26.08 5.57 -43.28
N THR A 209 -25.91 6.84 -42.92
CA THR A 209 -24.66 7.57 -43.12
C THR A 209 -23.96 7.72 -41.78
N GLU A 210 -22.72 7.23 -41.68
CA GLU A 210 -21.89 7.39 -40.49
C GLU A 210 -21.54 8.87 -40.30
N LEU A 211 -21.86 9.41 -39.12
CA LEU A 211 -21.54 10.78 -38.73
C LEU A 211 -20.20 10.84 -37.97
N GLU A 212 -20.03 9.95 -37.01
CA GLU A 212 -18.86 9.95 -36.13
C GLU A 212 -18.53 8.54 -35.63
N ARG A 213 -17.24 8.31 -35.38
CA ARG A 213 -16.71 7.11 -34.72
C ARG A 213 -15.86 7.51 -33.53
N PRO A 214 -16.47 7.77 -32.36
CA PRO A 214 -15.74 8.25 -31.19
C PRO A 214 -14.71 7.21 -30.72
N THR A 215 -13.49 7.68 -30.47
CA THR A 215 -12.45 6.87 -29.79
C THR A 215 -12.73 6.76 -28.30
N ALA A 216 -13.40 7.76 -27.72
CA ALA A 216 -13.85 7.75 -26.34
C ALA A 216 -15.13 6.92 -26.15
N TYR A 217 -15.42 6.58 -24.90
CA TYR A 217 -16.63 5.88 -24.51
C TYR A 217 -17.16 6.43 -23.17
N VAL A 218 -18.44 6.21 -22.89
CA VAL A 218 -19.06 6.53 -21.59
C VAL A 218 -19.10 5.25 -20.77
N ALA A 219 -18.34 5.22 -19.67
CA ALA A 219 -18.33 4.08 -18.75
C ALA A 219 -19.74 3.85 -18.15
N TYR A 220 -20.12 2.58 -18.02
CA TYR A 220 -21.43 2.13 -17.53
C TYR A 220 -22.63 2.50 -18.42
N SER A 221 -22.40 2.93 -19.67
CA SER A 221 -23.48 3.09 -20.65
C SER A 221 -24.13 1.75 -20.99
N GLY A 222 -25.46 1.78 -21.19
CA GLY A 222 -26.22 0.63 -21.68
C GLY A 222 -25.65 0.10 -23.00
N LYS A 223 -25.56 -1.23 -23.11
CA LYS A 223 -25.06 -1.88 -24.33
C LYS A 223 -26.21 -2.05 -25.32
N GLY A 224 -26.07 -1.48 -26.51
CA GLY A 224 -27.05 -1.64 -27.58
C GLY A 224 -26.95 -0.54 -28.63
N THR A 225 -27.81 -0.64 -29.63
CA THR A 225 -28.01 0.39 -30.66
C THR A 225 -29.43 0.91 -30.51
N ALA A 226 -29.57 2.23 -30.43
CA ALA A 226 -30.86 2.91 -30.44
C ALA A 226 -30.99 3.69 -31.75
N VAL A 227 -32.18 3.66 -32.34
CA VAL A 227 -32.56 4.44 -33.52
C VAL A 227 -33.85 5.17 -33.16
N ASP A 228 -33.92 6.45 -33.51
CA ASP A 228 -35.10 7.31 -33.35
C ASP A 228 -35.81 7.44 -34.71
#